data_AF-A0A4Q1F183-F1
#
_entry.id   AF-A0A4Q1F183-F1
#
_cell.length_a   1.000
_cell.length_b   1.000
_cell.length_c   1.000
_cell.angle_alpha   90.00
_cell.angle_beta   90.00
_cell.angle_gamma   90.00
#
_symmetry.space_group_name_H-M   'P 1'
#
loop_
_entity.id
_entity.type
_entity.pdbx_description
1 polymer ?
#
loop_
_entity_poly.entity_id
_entity_poly.type
_entity_poly.pdbx_seq_one_letter_code
_entity_poly.pdbx_strand_id
1 'polypeptide(L)' 'MIEYHAYLGGFWYWILIKFCKTKLSDEQAETNRKRNLFFLSFLNIIVISIVITFYYFSNLFPALTEGSF' A
#
# COMPACT_ATOMS: atom_id res chain seq x y z
N MET A 1 -12.63 10.21 -11.63
CA MET A 1 -11.25 9.67 -11.61
C MET A 1 -10.35 10.40 -10.59
N ILE A 2 -10.44 11.74 -10.47
CA ILE A 2 -9.67 12.55 -9.50
C ILE A 2 -10.00 12.20 -8.03
N GLU A 3 -11.27 11.98 -7.70
CA GLU A 3 -11.69 11.65 -6.33
C GLU A 3 -11.08 10.36 -5.81
N TYR A 4 -10.97 9.32 -6.64
CA TYR A 4 -10.43 8.03 -6.23
C TYR A 4 -8.95 8.14 -5.82
N HIS A 5 -8.16 8.92 -6.57
CA HIS A 5 -6.78 9.23 -6.21
C HIS A 5 -6.68 10.07 -4.94
N ALA A 6 -7.60 11.00 -4.71
CA ALA A 6 -7.64 11.80 -3.49
C ALA A 6 -7.98 10.95 -2.25
N TYR A 7 -8.96 10.04 -2.35
CA TYR A 7 -9.31 9.13 -1.26
C TYR A 7 -8.21 8.13 -0.95
N LEU A 8 -7.61 7.49 -1.97
CA LEU A 8 -6.47 6.60 -1.76
C LEU A 8 -5.27 7.36 -1.18
N GLY A 9 -4.93 8.53 -1.72
CA GLY A 9 -3.86 9.37 -1.21
C GLY A 9 -4.07 9.76 0.25
N GLY A 10 -5.29 10.19 0.60
CA GLY A 10 -5.68 10.52 1.97
C GLY A 10 -5.56 9.33 2.92
N PHE A 11 -5.96 8.13 2.48
CA PHE A 11 -5.82 6.90 3.26
C PHE A 11 -4.35 6.55 3.53
N TRP A 12 -3.47 6.66 2.52
CA TRP A 12 -2.04 6.42 2.71
C TRP A 12 -1.38 7.41 3.67
N TYR A 13 -1.73 8.69 3.57
CA TYR A 13 -1.25 9.71 4.52
C TYR A 13 -1.81 9.48 5.93
N TRP A 14 -3.04 9.00 6.06
CA TRP A 14 -3.62 8.65 7.35
C TRP A 14 -2.86 7.50 8.04
N ILE A 15 -2.49 6.45 7.29
CA ILE A 15 -1.64 5.36 7.80
C ILE A 15 -0.31 5.92 8.31
N LEU A 16 0.34 6.77 7.50
CA LEU A 16 1.60 7.42 7.86
C LEU A 16 1.50 8.23 9.15
N ILE A 17 0.51 9.12 9.26
CA ILE A 17 0.26 9.95 10.45
C ILE A 17 0.03 9.09 11.69
N LYS A 18 -0.78 8.03 11.57
CA LYS A 18 -1.07 7.11 12.68
C LYS A 18 0.17 6.34 13.12
N PHE A 19 0.97 5.85 12.18
CA PHE A 19 2.11 4.99 12.48
C PHE A 19 3.32 5.81 12.98
N CYS A 20 3.60 6.94 12.33
CA CYS A 20 4.70 7.82 12.68
C CYS A 20 4.36 8.79 13.84
N LYS A 21 3.09 8.85 14.26
CA LYS A 21 2.57 9.81 15.27
C LYS A 21 2.92 11.27 14.92
N THR A 22 2.97 11.58 13.64
CA THR A 22 3.35 12.89 13.11
C THR A 22 2.13 13.67 12.66
N LYS A 23 2.23 15.00 12.59
CA LYS A 23 1.15 15.85 12.04
C LYS A 23 1.28 15.89 10.52
N LEU A 24 0.15 16.02 9.82
CA LEU A 24 0.10 16.15 8.36
C LEU A 24 1.02 17.29 7.85
N SER A 25 1.03 18.43 8.55
CA SER A 25 1.88 19.58 8.23
C SER A 25 3.37 19.24 8.26
N ASP A 26 3.78 18.43 9.23
CA ASP A 26 5.19 18.07 9.44
C ASP A 26 5.63 17.03 8.40
N GLU A 27 4.72 16.14 8.00
CA GLU A 27 4.94 15.13 6.97
C GLU A 27 4.90 15.68 5.53
N GLN A 28 4.16 16.77 5.30
CA GLN A 28 4.15 17.49 4.03
C GLN A 28 5.28 18.53 3.91
N ALA A 29 6.06 18.75 4.97
CA ALA A 29 7.23 19.62 4.92
C ALA A 29 8.29 19.09 3.93
N GLU A 30 8.92 19.99 3.19
CA GLU A 30 9.90 19.66 2.15
C GLU A 30 11.06 18.79 2.67
N THR A 31 11.42 18.97 3.94
CA THR A 31 12.46 18.22 4.65
C THR A 31 12.12 16.74 4.82
N ASN A 32 10.83 16.42 5.03
CA ASN A 32 10.35 15.06 5.23
C ASN A 32 9.84 14.43 3.93
N ARG A 33 9.60 15.23 2.87
CA ARG A 33 9.07 14.79 1.58
C ARG A 33 9.76 13.54 1.02
N LYS A 34 11.10 13.49 1.02
CA LYS A 34 11.87 12.35 0.52
C LYS A 34 11.64 11.07 1.34
N ARG A 35 11.67 11.18 2.67
CA ARG A 35 11.45 10.04 3.58
C ARG A 35 10.02 9.53 3.47
N ASN A 36 9.08 10.45 3.33
CA ASN A 36 7.66 10.16 3.21
C ASN A 36 7.36 9.42 1.89
N LEU A 37 7.93 9.89 0.77
CA LEU A 37 7.85 9.19 -0.52
C LEU A 37 8.46 7.79 -0.47
N PHE A 38 9.61 7.62 0.19
CA PHE A 38 10.23 6.31 0.35
C PHE A 38 9.34 5.35 1.14
N PHE A 39 8.76 5.82 2.25
CA PHE A 39 7.84 5.03 3.06
C PHE A 39 6.57 4.64 2.28
N LEU A 40 5.97 5.58 1.56
CA LEU A 40 4.80 5.34 0.69
C LEU A 40 5.09 4.31 -0.41
N SER A 41 6.25 4.38 -1.05
CA SER A 41 6.69 3.40 -2.05
C SER A 41 6.88 2.02 -1.43
N PHE A 42 7.54 1.95 -0.28
CA PHE A 42 7.75 0.69 0.45
C PHE A 42 6.41 0.05 0.85
N LEU A 43 5.49 0.84 1.38
CA LEU A 43 4.15 0.40 1.78
C LEU A 43 3.35 -0.11 0.57
N ASN A 44 3.44 0.55 -0.60
CA ASN A 44 2.82 0.08 -1.83
C ASN A 44 3.38 -1.27 -2.28
N ILE A 45 4.70 -1.48 -2.21
CA ILE A 45 5.32 -2.76 -2.56
C ILE A 45 4.79 -3.88 -1.67
N ILE A 46 4.65 -3.64 -0.36
CA ILE A 46 4.06 -4.61 0.57
C ILE A 46 2.63 -4.95 0.18
N VAL A 47 1.79 -3.95 -0.07
CA VAL A 47 0.38 -4.16 -0.41
C VAL A 47 0.24 -4.93 -1.72
N ILE A 48 1.01 -4.58 -2.76
CA ILE A 48 1.04 -5.31 -4.03
C ILE A 48 1.48 -6.76 -3.80
N SER A 49 2.51 -6.99 -2.98
CA SER A 49 2.99 -8.34 -2.67
C SER A 49 1.90 -9.19 -2.01
N ILE A 50 1.18 -8.64 -1.03
CA ILE A 50 0.05 -9.33 -0.36
C ILE A 50 -1.06 -9.66 -1.35
N VAL A 51 -1.45 -8.70 -2.21
CA VAL A 51 -2.49 -8.90 -3.23
C VAL A 51 -2.09 -10.01 -4.20
N ILE A 52 -0.84 -9.99 -4.66
CA ILE A 52 -0.28 -11.02 -5.54
C ILE A 52 -0.34 -12.38 -4.83
N THR A 53 0.21 -12.51 -3.62
CA THR A 53 0.18 -13.76 -2.87
C THR A 53 -1.23 -14.27 -2.65
N PHE A 54 -2.17 -13.39 -2.29
CA PHE A 54 -3.57 -13.77 -2.12
C PHE A 54 -4.19 -14.26 -3.43
N TYR A 55 -3.93 -13.60 -4.55
CA TYR A 55 -4.39 -14.02 -5.87
C TYR A 55 -3.86 -15.41 -6.23
N TYR A 56 -2.55 -15.65 -6.07
CA TYR A 56 -1.94 -16.95 -6.31
C TYR A 56 -2.52 -18.05 -5.41
N PHE A 57 -2.71 -17.76 -4.13
CA PHE A 57 -3.28 -18.72 -3.18
C PHE A 57 -4.76 -19.03 -3.46
N SER A 58 -5.55 -18.03 -3.84
CA SER A 58 -6.99 -18.19 -4.06
C SER A 58 -7.36 -18.74 -5.43
N ASN A 59 -6.57 -18.46 -6.47
CA ASN A 59 -6.92 -18.81 -7.85
C ASN A 59 -5.96 -19.82 -8.47
N LEU A 60 -4.64 -19.69 -8.27
CA LEU A 60 -3.67 -20.56 -8.95
C LEU A 60 -3.41 -21.85 -8.19
N PHE A 61 -3.26 -21.78 -6.87
CA PHE A 61 -2.98 -22.95 -6.03
C PHE A 61 -4.08 -24.03 -6.11
N PRO A 62 -5.38 -23.71 -5.94
CA PRO A 62 -6.45 -24.70 -6.06
C PRO A 62 -6.57 -25.27 -7.48
N ALA A 63 -6.38 -24.45 -8.52
CA ALA A 63 -6.41 -24.91 -9.92
C ALA A 63 -5.30 -25.92 -10.26
N LEU A 64 -4.13 -25.80 -9.63
CA LEU A 64 -3.02 -26.76 -9.80
C LEU A 64 -3.24 -28.06 -9.03
N THR A 65 -3.99 -28.04 -7.92
CA THR A 65 -4.33 -29.24 -7.14
C THR A 65 -5.53 -30.01 -7.68
N GLU A 66 -6.47 -29.34 -8.36
CA GLU A 66 -7.64 -29.99 -8.98
C GLU A 66 -7.32 -30.58 -10.36
N GLY A 67 -6.27 -30.09 -11.05
CA GLY A 67 -5.82 -30.60 -12.35
C GLY A 67 -4.87 -31.81 -12.29
N SER A 68 -4.60 -32.36 -11.09
CA SER A 68 -3.64 -33.46 -10.87
C SER A 68 -4.30 -34.78 -10.45
N PHE A 69 -5.49 -35.08 -10.95
CA PHE A 69 -6.16 -36.38 -10.78
C PHE A 69 -6.66 -36.93 -12.11
#